data_AF-A0A938VJE8-F1
#
_entry.id   AF-A0A938VJE8-F1
#
_cell.length_a   1.000
_cell.length_b   1.000
_cell.length_c   1.000
_cell.angle_alpha   90.00
_cell.angle_beta   90.00
_cell.angle_gamma   90.00
#
_symmetry.space_group_name_H-M   'P 1'
#
loop_
_entity.id
_entity.type
_entity.pdbx_description
1 polymer ?
#
loop_
_entity_poly.entity_id
_entity_poly.type
_entity_poly.pdbx_seq_one_letter_code
_entity_poly.pdbx_strand_id
1 'polypeptide(L)'
;MALMAGKKKNQNAKYALIGLIVALVACIATGLLASANTLLGLGMFNLPPEQTDGLDLALQISGALLAIGLLSYVVLSPDTVRRFFSGRQARYGSNSLILTLAVVGIVFVANYLVFNNPGILNEPWDFTEDKANTLAPETLDVLAALPEKVTATAFYSNNLNPATAEELLQKFKANSNGNFDYTFINPDLDPIAAREAGITGDGKILLQMGETKEVASFVSETELVRSLIRVISPEPRAVYFLEGHGEAGVGGVSGDRAMSIAASTMESKNYTVDTINLLSSSSIPEDAEVIIIAGPQKPLTNAEVNLLKQYVDAGGALLIMQDPPFFTEFGEAEDPLAQYLQTDWGIILNNDLIFDFASQQPLNAISAGA
;
A
#
# COMPACT_ATOMS: atom_id res chain seq x y z
N MET A 1 -7.73 22.06 -86.23
CA MET A 1 -7.31 20.65 -86.38
C MET A 1 -6.57 20.25 -85.11
N ALA A 2 -7.26 19.71 -84.10
CA ALA A 2 -6.69 19.07 -82.90
C ALA A 2 -7.77 18.19 -82.25
N LEU A 3 -7.80 16.96 -82.74
CA LEU A 3 -8.30 15.69 -82.15
C LEU A 3 -9.17 15.76 -80.88
N MET A 4 -10.48 15.55 -81.08
CA MET A 4 -11.35 14.88 -80.10
C MET A 4 -10.85 13.43 -79.90
N ALA A 5 -10.03 13.20 -78.88
CA ALA A 5 -9.72 11.86 -78.41
C ALA A 5 -10.89 11.36 -77.55
N GLY A 6 -11.87 10.71 -78.18
CA GLY A 6 -12.90 9.97 -77.47
C GLY A 6 -12.26 8.95 -76.53
N LYS A 7 -12.54 9.06 -75.23
CA LYS A 7 -12.16 8.03 -74.24
C LYS A 7 -12.75 6.69 -74.69
N LYS A 8 -11.89 5.79 -75.19
CA LYS A 8 -12.25 4.40 -75.48
C LYS A 8 -12.78 3.76 -74.19
N LYS A 9 -14.10 3.61 -74.10
CA LYS A 9 -14.76 2.87 -73.03
C LYS A 9 -14.33 1.41 -73.17
N ASN A 10 -13.58 0.88 -72.20
CA ASN A 10 -13.11 -0.50 -72.23
C ASN A 10 -14.31 -1.45 -72.33
N GLN A 11 -14.50 -2.10 -73.50
CA GLN A 11 -15.64 -2.99 -73.73
C GLN A 11 -15.67 -4.18 -72.77
N ASN A 12 -14.49 -4.56 -72.25
CA ASN A 12 -14.33 -5.70 -71.33
C ASN A 12 -14.74 -5.39 -69.89
N ALA A 13 -15.03 -4.12 -69.56
CA ALA A 13 -15.49 -3.72 -68.23
C ALA A 13 -16.84 -4.37 -67.84
N LYS A 14 -17.65 -4.81 -68.81
CA LYS A 14 -18.90 -5.55 -68.55
C LYS A 14 -18.63 -6.93 -67.93
N TYR A 15 -17.50 -7.55 -68.23
CA TYR A 15 -17.11 -8.86 -67.68
C TYR A 15 -16.41 -8.76 -66.32
N ALA A 16 -15.96 -7.55 -65.91
CA ALA A 16 -15.39 -7.33 -64.59
C ALA A 16 -16.37 -7.67 -63.45
N LEU A 17 -17.67 -7.42 -63.66
CA LEU A 17 -18.71 -7.72 -62.69
C LEU A 17 -18.79 -9.22 -62.36
N ILE A 18 -18.49 -10.10 -63.32
CA ILE A 18 -18.43 -11.54 -63.12
C ILE A 18 -17.27 -11.89 -62.18
N GLY A 19 -16.09 -11.31 -62.41
CA GLY A 19 -14.92 -11.48 -61.53
C GLY A 19 -15.18 -11.02 -60.09
N LEU A 20 -15.93 -9.93 -59.92
CA LEU A 20 -16.30 -9.41 -58.59
C LEU A 20 -17.32 -10.31 -57.87
N ILE A 21 -18.30 -10.88 -58.58
CA ILE A 21 -19.26 -11.84 -58.00
C ILE A 21 -18.52 -13.10 -57.55
N VAL A 22 -17.60 -13.62 -58.38
CA VAL A 22 -16.76 -14.78 -58.03
C VAL A 22 -15.91 -14.48 -56.79
N ALA A 23 -15.28 -13.30 -56.73
CA ALA A 23 -14.50 -12.88 -55.56
C ALA A 23 -15.36 -12.75 -54.29
N LEU A 24 -16.60 -12.25 -54.41
CA LEU A 24 -17.51 -12.10 -53.27
C LEU A 24 -17.95 -13.44 -52.71
N VAL A 25 -18.32 -14.40 -53.58
CA VAL A 25 -18.68 -15.77 -53.16
C VAL A 25 -17.47 -16.46 -52.51
N ALA A 26 -16.29 -16.33 -53.12
CA ALA A 26 -15.06 -16.89 -52.57
C ALA A 26 -14.67 -16.24 -51.23
N CYS A 27 -14.91 -14.95 -51.05
CA CYS A 27 -14.68 -14.23 -49.78
C CYS A 27 -15.55 -14.77 -48.64
N ILE A 28 -16.85 -14.96 -48.89
CA ILE A 28 -17.77 -15.53 -47.89
C ILE A 28 -17.35 -16.96 -47.54
N ALA A 29 -17.00 -17.78 -48.54
CA ALA A 29 -16.54 -19.14 -48.32
C ALA A 29 -15.22 -19.19 -47.51
N THR A 30 -14.24 -18.35 -47.88
CA THR A 30 -12.96 -18.26 -47.17
C THR A 30 -13.15 -17.81 -45.72
N GLY A 31 -14.03 -16.83 -45.48
CA GLY A 31 -14.33 -16.35 -44.13
C GLY A 31 -14.96 -17.40 -43.23
N LEU A 32 -15.92 -18.18 -43.75
CA LEU A 32 -16.56 -19.27 -43.01
C LEU A 32 -15.60 -20.44 -42.75
N LEU A 33 -14.74 -20.77 -43.71
CA LEU A 33 -13.76 -21.85 -43.55
C LEU A 33 -12.64 -21.43 -42.57
N ALA A 34 -12.20 -20.17 -42.61
CA ALA A 34 -11.18 -19.66 -41.70
C ALA A 34 -11.69 -19.60 -40.25
N SER A 35 -12.95 -19.22 -40.03
CA SER A 35 -13.55 -19.24 -38.69
C SER A 35 -13.73 -20.66 -38.16
N ALA A 36 -14.14 -21.61 -39.00
CA ALA A 36 -14.18 -23.01 -38.62
C ALA A 36 -12.79 -23.53 -38.21
N ASN A 37 -11.74 -23.17 -38.96
CA ASN A 37 -10.38 -23.60 -38.68
C ASN A 37 -9.81 -22.99 -37.37
N THR A 38 -10.08 -21.71 -37.10
CA THR A 38 -9.65 -21.08 -35.84
C THR A 38 -10.36 -21.67 -34.62
N LEU A 39 -11.65 -22.01 -34.73
CA LEU A 39 -12.37 -22.70 -33.65
C LEU A 39 -11.80 -24.10 -33.36
N LEU A 40 -11.35 -24.81 -34.39
CA LEU A 40 -10.64 -26.09 -34.24
C LEU A 40 -9.26 -25.91 -33.58
N GLY A 41 -8.49 -24.91 -34.02
CA GLY A 41 -7.17 -24.60 -33.45
C GLY A 41 -7.22 -24.16 -31.97
N LEU A 42 -8.33 -23.56 -31.54
CA LEU A 42 -8.59 -23.24 -30.13
C LEU A 42 -9.08 -24.45 -29.30
N GLY A 43 -9.18 -25.64 -29.90
CA GLY A 43 -9.58 -26.87 -29.23
C GLY A 43 -11.06 -26.95 -28.86
N MET A 44 -11.92 -26.10 -29.44
CA MET A 44 -13.36 -26.11 -29.14
C MET A 44 -14.09 -27.33 -29.73
N PHE A 45 -13.54 -27.91 -30.80
CA PHE A 45 -14.05 -29.12 -31.43
C PHE A 45 -12.88 -30.01 -31.86
N ASN A 46 -13.03 -31.33 -31.73
CA ASN A 46 -12.02 -32.31 -32.18
C ASN A 46 -12.56 -33.08 -33.39
N LEU A 47 -12.02 -32.81 -34.57
CA LEU A 47 -12.34 -33.54 -35.80
C LEU A 47 -11.24 -34.56 -36.13
N PRO A 48 -11.59 -35.69 -36.78
CA PRO A 48 -10.60 -36.63 -37.29
C PRO A 48 -9.62 -35.96 -38.27
N PRO A 49 -8.36 -36.39 -38.34
CA PRO A 49 -7.33 -35.80 -39.22
C PRO A 49 -7.75 -35.73 -40.70
N GLU A 50 -8.50 -36.72 -41.18
CA GLU A 50 -9.00 -36.74 -42.56
C GLU A 50 -9.99 -35.59 -42.86
N GLN A 51 -10.71 -35.10 -41.85
CA GLN A 51 -11.65 -33.98 -42.01
C GLN A 51 -10.97 -32.62 -41.86
N THR A 52 -9.90 -32.52 -41.06
CA THR A 52 -9.11 -31.29 -40.92
C THR A 52 -8.32 -30.99 -42.19
N ASP A 53 -7.73 -32.02 -42.81
CA ASP A 53 -6.98 -31.87 -44.07
C ASP A 53 -7.89 -31.42 -45.23
N GLY A 54 -9.13 -31.93 -45.27
CA GLY A 54 -10.13 -31.49 -46.23
C GLY A 54 -10.55 -30.02 -46.04
N LEU A 55 -10.62 -29.55 -44.79
CA LEU A 55 -10.96 -28.16 -44.46
C LEU A 55 -9.84 -27.20 -44.88
N ASP A 56 -8.58 -27.56 -44.60
CA ASP A 56 -7.42 -26.76 -44.98
C ASP A 56 -7.28 -26.65 -46.50
N LEU A 57 -7.50 -27.75 -47.23
CA LEU A 57 -7.49 -27.74 -48.69
C LEU A 57 -8.63 -26.86 -49.25
N ALA A 58 -9.83 -26.95 -48.68
CA ALA A 58 -10.96 -26.11 -49.08
C ALA A 58 -10.69 -24.62 -48.81
N LEU A 59 -10.01 -24.30 -47.70
CA LEU A 59 -9.59 -22.95 -47.36
C LEU A 59 -8.58 -22.41 -48.37
N GLN A 60 -7.59 -23.22 -48.77
CA GLN A 60 -6.60 -22.83 -49.79
C GLN A 60 -7.25 -22.60 -51.17
N ILE A 61 -8.16 -23.48 -51.59
CA ILE A 61 -8.87 -23.37 -52.88
C ILE A 61 -9.76 -22.12 -52.90
N SER A 62 -10.54 -21.88 -51.84
CA SER A 62 -11.39 -20.70 -51.75
C SER A 62 -10.57 -19.40 -51.71
N GLY A 63 -9.45 -19.39 -50.98
CA GLY A 63 -8.50 -18.28 -50.97
C GLY A 63 -7.87 -18.01 -52.34
N ALA A 64 -7.49 -19.05 -53.08
CA ALA A 64 -6.97 -18.93 -54.44
C ALA A 64 -8.01 -18.36 -55.42
N LEU A 65 -9.26 -18.83 -55.35
CA LEU A 65 -10.37 -18.31 -56.16
C LEU A 65 -10.70 -16.85 -55.85
N LEU A 66 -10.64 -16.45 -54.58
CA LEU A 66 -10.79 -15.06 -54.14
C LEU A 66 -9.70 -14.19 -54.77
N ALA A 67 -8.43 -14.59 -54.66
CA ALA A 67 -7.31 -13.85 -55.23
C ALA A 67 -7.41 -13.71 -56.75
N ILE A 68 -7.76 -14.78 -57.47
CA ILE A 68 -7.96 -14.77 -58.93
C ILE A 68 -9.15 -13.87 -59.31
N GLY A 69 -10.26 -13.94 -58.57
CA GLY A 69 -11.43 -13.09 -58.78
C GLY A 69 -11.10 -11.60 -58.62
N LEU A 70 -10.39 -11.23 -57.55
CA LEU A 70 -9.96 -9.85 -57.32
C LEU A 70 -8.95 -9.37 -58.38
N LEU A 71 -7.97 -10.20 -58.73
CA LEU A 71 -6.99 -9.89 -59.79
C LEU A 71 -7.67 -9.66 -61.14
N SER A 72 -8.63 -10.52 -61.50
CA SER A 72 -9.42 -10.36 -62.73
C SER A 72 -10.20 -9.04 -62.74
N TYR A 73 -10.78 -8.64 -61.60
CA TYR A 73 -11.50 -7.38 -61.48
C TYR A 73 -10.57 -6.16 -61.62
N VAL A 74 -9.38 -6.21 -61.01
CA VAL A 74 -8.37 -5.13 -61.09
C VAL A 74 -7.89 -4.94 -62.53
N VAL A 75 -7.61 -6.03 -63.25
CA VAL A 75 -7.14 -5.97 -64.65
C VAL A 75 -8.24 -5.50 -65.59
N LEU A 76 -9.48 -5.93 -65.39
CA LEU A 76 -10.61 -5.60 -66.27
C LEU A 76 -11.21 -4.21 -66.00
N SER A 77 -11.03 -3.64 -64.80
CA SER A 77 -11.61 -2.35 -64.40
C SER A 77 -10.63 -1.38 -63.71
N PRO A 78 -9.48 -1.06 -64.32
CA PRO A 78 -8.42 -0.26 -63.68
C PRO A 78 -8.86 1.16 -63.31
N ASP A 79 -9.73 1.78 -64.11
CA ASP A 79 -10.25 3.14 -63.86
C ASP A 79 -11.13 3.21 -62.59
N THR A 80 -11.91 2.16 -62.33
CA THR A 80 -12.80 2.09 -61.16
C THR A 80 -11.98 1.86 -59.89
N VAL A 81 -11.00 0.95 -59.94
CA VAL A 81 -10.08 0.67 -58.83
C VAL A 81 -9.27 1.92 -58.49
N ARG A 82 -8.73 2.62 -59.50
CA ARG A 82 -7.97 3.86 -59.27
C ARG A 82 -8.81 4.95 -58.61
N ARG A 83 -10.08 5.10 -58.99
CA ARG A 83 -11.03 6.04 -58.36
C ARG A 83 -11.45 5.65 -56.95
N PHE A 84 -11.57 4.36 -56.67
CA PHE A 84 -11.84 3.86 -55.33
C PHE A 84 -10.70 4.27 -54.39
N PHE A 85 -9.45 3.96 -54.74
CA PHE A 85 -8.28 4.33 -53.93
C PHE A 85 -7.99 5.83 -53.88
N SER A 86 -8.36 6.61 -54.90
CA SER A 86 -8.18 8.07 -54.92
C SER A 86 -9.39 8.86 -54.38
N GLY A 87 -10.45 8.18 -53.93
CA GLY A 87 -11.70 8.80 -53.50
C GLY A 87 -11.70 9.23 -52.03
N ARG A 88 -12.56 10.19 -51.66
CA ARG A 88 -12.73 10.64 -50.26
C ARG A 88 -13.12 9.47 -49.34
N GLN A 89 -13.90 8.50 -49.82
CA GLN A 89 -14.30 7.31 -49.07
C GLN A 89 -13.14 6.37 -48.72
N ALA A 90 -12.13 6.19 -49.59
CA ALA A 90 -10.97 5.37 -49.27
C ALA A 90 -10.10 5.97 -48.17
N ARG A 91 -10.01 7.30 -48.09
CA ARG A 91 -9.30 8.01 -47.01
C ARG A 91 -9.96 7.79 -45.64
N TYR A 92 -11.29 7.70 -45.60
CA TYR A 92 -12.00 7.37 -44.36
C TYR A 92 -11.93 5.86 -44.04
N GLY A 93 -12.03 4.98 -45.04
CA GLY A 93 -11.93 3.53 -44.85
C GLY A 93 -10.54 3.06 -44.39
N SER A 94 -9.47 3.67 -44.92
CA SER A 94 -8.09 3.37 -44.47
C SER A 94 -7.86 3.81 -43.03
N ASN A 95 -8.45 4.93 -42.61
CA ASN A 95 -8.35 5.39 -41.23
C ASN A 95 -9.05 4.42 -40.26
N SER A 96 -10.25 3.93 -40.63
CA SER A 96 -10.94 2.92 -39.83
C SER A 96 -10.14 1.62 -39.71
N LEU A 97 -9.52 1.15 -40.81
CA LEU A 97 -8.72 -0.06 -40.79
C LEU A 97 -7.45 0.08 -39.93
N ILE A 98 -6.75 1.23 -40.03
CA ILE A 98 -5.60 1.55 -39.17
C ILE A 98 -6.03 1.59 -37.70
N LEU A 99 -7.17 2.21 -37.40
CA LEU A 99 -7.67 2.33 -36.03
C LEU A 99 -8.10 0.97 -35.47
N THR A 100 -8.73 0.11 -36.27
CA THR A 100 -9.04 -1.27 -35.87
C THR A 100 -7.78 -2.08 -35.59
N LEU A 101 -6.77 -2.00 -36.47
CA LEU A 101 -5.48 -2.68 -36.24
C LEU A 101 -4.76 -2.14 -35.00
N ALA A 102 -4.83 -0.83 -34.75
CA ALA A 102 -4.27 -0.21 -33.56
C ALA A 102 -4.97 -0.70 -32.29
N VAL A 103 -6.31 -0.76 -32.27
CA VAL A 103 -7.08 -1.29 -31.13
C VAL A 103 -6.74 -2.76 -30.87
N VAL A 104 -6.69 -3.59 -31.91
CA VAL A 104 -6.31 -5.00 -31.79
C VAL A 104 -4.87 -5.14 -31.26
N GLY A 105 -3.95 -4.30 -31.75
CA GLY A 105 -2.57 -4.26 -31.28
C GLY A 105 -2.47 -3.85 -29.80
N ILE A 106 -3.23 -2.84 -29.37
CA ILE A 106 -3.29 -2.42 -27.96
C ILE A 106 -3.81 -3.57 -27.09
N VAL A 107 -4.89 -4.24 -27.50
CA VAL A 107 -5.44 -5.39 -26.77
C VAL A 107 -4.42 -6.52 -26.66
N PHE A 108 -3.69 -6.81 -27.74
CA PHE A 108 -2.65 -7.84 -27.73
C PHE A 108 -1.50 -7.48 -26.78
N VAL A 109 -1.00 -6.24 -26.83
CA VAL A 109 0.08 -5.78 -25.93
C VAL A 109 -0.37 -5.77 -24.47
N ALA A 110 -1.58 -5.28 -24.20
CA ALA A 110 -2.15 -5.29 -22.85
C ALA A 110 -2.26 -6.72 -22.31
N ASN A 111 -2.75 -7.66 -23.13
CA ASN A 111 -2.86 -9.06 -22.75
C ASN A 111 -1.47 -9.70 -22.53
N TYR A 112 -0.49 -9.39 -23.38
CA TYR A 112 0.89 -9.85 -23.23
C TYR A 112 1.55 -9.34 -21.92
N LEU A 113 1.35 -8.06 -21.58
CA LEU A 113 1.85 -7.48 -20.33
C LEU A 113 1.23 -8.13 -19.10
N VAL A 114 -0.08 -8.38 -19.15
CA VAL A 114 -0.81 -9.08 -18.09
C VAL A 114 -0.33 -10.52 -17.93
N PHE A 115 -0.15 -11.25 -19.03
CA PHE A 115 0.29 -12.65 -19.02
C PHE A 115 1.71 -12.81 -18.45
N ASN A 116 2.62 -11.89 -18.76
CA ASN A 116 4.00 -11.94 -18.26
C ASN A 116 4.19 -11.35 -16.85
N ASN A 117 3.23 -10.57 -16.35
CA ASN A 117 3.32 -9.92 -15.04
C ASN A 117 2.07 -10.25 -14.20
N PRO A 118 1.99 -11.47 -13.62
CA PRO A 118 0.84 -11.89 -12.82
C PRO A 118 0.60 -11.00 -11.59
N GLY A 119 1.61 -10.26 -11.10
CA GLY A 119 1.44 -9.30 -10.01
C GLY A 119 0.47 -8.16 -10.31
N ILE A 120 0.33 -7.75 -11.58
CA ILE A 120 -0.56 -6.64 -11.99
C ILE A 120 -2.04 -6.95 -11.70
N LEU A 121 -2.44 -8.22 -11.81
CA LEU A 121 -3.82 -8.66 -11.54
C LEU A 121 -4.02 -9.27 -10.14
N ASN A 122 -2.94 -9.66 -9.47
CA ASN A 122 -3.01 -10.35 -8.19
C ASN A 122 -2.95 -9.39 -6.99
N GLU A 123 -2.48 -8.15 -7.17
CA GLU A 123 -2.60 -7.12 -6.15
C GLU A 123 -4.01 -6.51 -6.20
N PRO A 124 -4.80 -6.55 -5.12
CA PRO A 124 -6.09 -5.90 -5.07
C PRO A 124 -5.88 -4.39 -5.16
N TRP A 125 -6.15 -3.83 -6.33
CA TRP A 125 -6.11 -2.39 -6.54
C TRP A 125 -7.27 -1.75 -5.77
N ASP A 126 -6.95 -1.17 -4.62
CA ASP A 126 -7.91 -0.45 -3.80
C ASP A 126 -8.16 0.95 -4.40
N PHE A 127 -9.26 1.07 -5.16
CA PHE A 127 -9.71 2.32 -5.76
C PHE A 127 -10.60 3.16 -4.81
N THR A 128 -10.69 2.80 -3.53
CA THR A 128 -11.46 3.59 -2.56
C THR A 128 -10.71 4.86 -2.17
N GLU A 129 -11.45 5.96 -1.97
CA GLU A 129 -10.89 7.28 -1.63
C GLU A 129 -10.04 7.25 -0.35
N ASP A 130 -10.39 6.36 0.60
CA ASP A 130 -9.75 6.23 1.92
C ASP A 130 -8.83 5.00 2.06
N LYS A 131 -8.57 4.24 0.99
CA LYS A 131 -7.83 2.95 1.03
C LYS A 131 -8.34 1.97 2.11
N ALA A 132 -9.65 1.94 2.34
CA ALA A 132 -10.25 1.22 3.46
C ALA A 132 -10.08 -0.31 3.40
N ASN A 133 -9.60 -0.87 2.29
CA ASN A 133 -9.35 -2.30 2.12
C ASN A 133 -7.88 -2.69 2.27
N THR A 134 -6.99 -1.72 2.44
CA THR A 134 -5.54 -1.93 2.55
C THR A 134 -5.08 -1.66 3.97
N LEU A 135 -4.19 -2.50 4.50
CA LEU A 135 -3.55 -2.25 5.80
C LEU A 135 -2.68 -0.99 5.71
N ALA A 136 -2.53 -0.29 6.84
CA ALA A 136 -1.63 0.86 6.93
C ALA A 136 -0.18 0.44 6.61
N PRO A 137 0.64 1.30 5.99
CA PRO A 137 2.04 1.01 5.70
C PRO A 137 2.82 0.53 6.93
N GLU A 138 2.57 1.15 8.09
CA GLU A 138 3.21 0.80 9.35
C GLU A 138 2.82 -0.61 9.83
N THR A 139 1.58 -1.03 9.56
CA THR A 139 1.10 -2.38 9.85
C THR A 139 1.83 -3.42 9.00
N LEU A 140 2.08 -3.11 7.72
CA LEU A 140 2.84 -3.98 6.82
C LEU A 140 4.29 -4.15 7.28
N ASP A 141 4.92 -3.07 7.75
CA ASP A 141 6.29 -3.12 8.28
C ASP A 141 6.38 -4.02 9.52
N VAL A 142 5.42 -3.92 10.46
CA VAL A 142 5.35 -4.78 11.64
C VAL A 142 5.15 -6.25 11.26
N LEU A 143 4.26 -6.54 10.29
CA LEU A 143 3.99 -7.90 9.83
C LEU A 143 5.18 -8.52 9.07
N ALA A 144 5.93 -7.71 8.33
CA ALA A 144 7.13 -8.15 7.62
C ALA A 144 8.29 -8.45 8.57
N ALA A 145 8.37 -7.73 9.70
CA ALA A 145 9.43 -7.84 10.69
C ALA A 145 9.14 -8.86 11.83
N LEU A 146 8.12 -9.71 11.68
CA LEU A 146 7.78 -10.70 12.70
C LEU A 146 8.94 -11.69 12.95
N PRO A 147 9.49 -11.76 14.17
CA PRO A 147 10.65 -12.61 14.48
C PRO A 147 10.29 -14.10 14.52
N GLU A 148 9.07 -14.41 14.96
CA GLU A 148 8.54 -15.77 15.11
C GLU A 148 7.09 -15.87 14.64
N LYS A 149 6.57 -17.09 14.55
CA LYS A 149 5.18 -17.34 14.16
C LYS A 149 4.22 -16.88 15.26
N VAL A 150 3.32 -15.96 14.92
CA VAL A 150 2.24 -15.49 15.79
C VAL A 150 0.94 -16.21 15.44
N THR A 151 0.23 -16.69 16.46
CA THR A 151 -1.10 -17.27 16.32
C THR A 151 -2.15 -16.40 17.01
N ALA A 152 -3.15 -15.98 16.26
CA ALA A 152 -4.29 -15.20 16.74
C ALA A 152 -5.51 -16.10 17.00
N THR A 153 -5.95 -16.21 18.24
CA THR A 153 -7.14 -16.97 18.62
C THR A 153 -8.27 -16.00 18.94
N ALA A 154 -9.25 -15.90 18.04
CA ALA A 154 -10.40 -15.02 18.16
C ALA A 154 -11.55 -15.71 18.89
N PHE A 155 -12.04 -15.10 19.97
CA PHE A 155 -13.13 -15.62 20.81
C PHE A 155 -14.45 -14.95 20.43
N TYR A 156 -15.29 -15.68 19.72
CA TYR A 156 -16.57 -15.19 19.18
C TYR A 156 -17.70 -16.19 19.49
N SER A 157 -18.69 -15.76 20.28
CA SER A 157 -19.94 -16.51 20.42
C SER A 157 -20.80 -16.43 19.16
N ASN A 158 -21.88 -17.22 19.14
CA ASN A 158 -22.86 -17.18 18.05
C ASN A 158 -23.66 -15.86 17.99
N ASN A 159 -23.57 -15.01 19.02
CA ASN A 159 -24.31 -13.75 19.10
C ASN A 159 -23.55 -12.59 18.43
N LEU A 160 -22.27 -12.76 18.13
CA LEU A 160 -21.41 -11.73 17.52
C LEU A 160 -20.96 -12.19 16.14
N ASN A 161 -21.11 -11.34 15.13
CA ASN A 161 -20.70 -11.67 13.76
C ASN A 161 -19.16 -11.66 13.64
N PRO A 162 -18.51 -12.78 13.30
CA PRO A 162 -17.05 -12.84 13.16
C PRO A 162 -16.53 -12.24 11.85
N ALA A 163 -17.39 -11.89 10.88
CA ALA A 163 -16.96 -11.51 9.52
C ALA A 163 -15.93 -10.38 9.50
N THR A 164 -16.10 -9.34 10.32
CA THR A 164 -15.15 -8.22 10.39
C THR A 164 -13.79 -8.64 10.95
N ALA A 165 -13.77 -9.53 11.94
CA ALA A 165 -12.54 -10.07 12.51
C ALA A 165 -11.85 -11.01 11.53
N GLU A 166 -12.63 -11.86 10.85
CA GLU A 166 -12.13 -12.80 9.85
C GLU A 166 -11.47 -12.05 8.68
N GLU A 167 -12.12 -11.01 8.15
CA GLU A 167 -11.57 -10.18 7.09
C GLU A 167 -10.23 -9.54 7.51
N LEU A 168 -10.18 -8.95 8.71
CA LEU A 168 -8.97 -8.30 9.22
C LEU A 168 -7.83 -9.30 9.46
N LEU A 169 -8.12 -10.43 10.11
CA LEU A 169 -7.13 -11.48 10.37
C LEU A 169 -6.65 -12.16 9.08
N GLN A 170 -7.52 -12.28 8.08
CA GLN A 170 -7.15 -12.76 6.76
C GLN A 170 -6.19 -11.79 6.05
N LYS A 171 -6.43 -10.47 6.16
CA LYS A 171 -5.49 -9.45 5.66
C LYS A 171 -4.13 -9.56 6.36
N PHE A 172 -4.11 -9.74 7.68
CA PHE A 172 -2.85 -9.93 8.43
C PHE A 172 -2.11 -11.19 7.97
N LYS A 173 -2.81 -12.32 7.83
CA LYS A 173 -2.25 -13.58 7.34
C LYS A 173 -1.65 -13.43 5.94
N ALA A 174 -2.37 -12.80 5.01
CA ALA A 174 -1.92 -12.58 3.64
C ALA A 174 -0.64 -11.73 3.54
N ASN A 175 -0.44 -10.79 4.47
CA ASN A 175 0.67 -9.83 4.45
C ASN A 175 1.82 -10.19 5.44
N SER A 176 1.78 -11.36 6.07
CA SER A 176 2.75 -11.77 7.11
C SER A 176 3.86 -12.72 6.62
N ASN A 177 3.96 -12.96 5.31
CA ASN A 177 4.88 -13.96 4.73
C ASN A 177 4.79 -15.37 5.36
N GLY A 178 3.63 -15.73 5.94
CA GLY A 178 3.40 -17.02 6.59
C GLY A 178 3.71 -17.07 8.09
N ASN A 179 4.18 -15.96 8.68
CA ASN A 179 4.47 -15.85 10.11
C ASN A 179 3.25 -15.48 10.96
N PHE A 180 2.07 -15.28 10.36
CA PHE A 180 0.83 -15.05 11.09
C PHE A 180 -0.23 -16.09 10.72
N ASP A 181 -0.88 -16.66 11.73
CA ASP A 181 -1.99 -17.59 11.58
C ASP A 181 -3.12 -17.24 12.53
N TYR A 182 -4.34 -17.70 12.24
CA TYR A 182 -5.48 -17.42 13.10
C TYR A 182 -6.44 -18.59 13.24
N THR A 183 -7.14 -18.63 14.38
CA THR A 183 -8.19 -19.61 14.68
C THR A 183 -9.36 -18.93 15.39
N PHE A 184 -10.56 -19.48 15.21
CA PHE A 184 -11.76 -19.02 15.90
C PHE A 184 -12.21 -20.07 16.92
N ILE A 185 -12.47 -19.62 18.14
CA ILE A 185 -13.01 -20.44 19.22
C ILE A 185 -14.29 -19.80 19.71
N ASN A 186 -15.33 -20.60 19.90
CA ASN A 186 -16.55 -20.14 20.53
C ASN A 186 -16.43 -20.33 22.05
N PRO A 187 -16.39 -19.25 22.86
CA PRO A 187 -16.20 -19.35 24.31
C PRO A 187 -17.38 -20.02 25.03
N ASP A 188 -18.58 -20.07 24.43
CA ASP A 188 -19.75 -20.77 24.98
C ASP A 188 -19.65 -22.29 24.81
N LEU A 189 -18.99 -22.74 23.74
CA LEU A 189 -18.79 -24.16 23.43
C LEU A 189 -17.52 -24.72 24.08
N ASP A 190 -16.48 -23.90 24.22
CA ASP A 190 -15.23 -24.25 24.90
C ASP A 190 -14.87 -23.25 26.01
N PRO A 191 -15.53 -23.36 27.18
CA PRO A 191 -15.26 -22.49 28.32
C PRO A 191 -13.91 -22.77 28.99
N ILE A 192 -13.25 -23.90 28.69
CA ILE A 192 -11.94 -24.24 29.27
C ILE A 192 -10.87 -23.42 28.55
N ALA A 193 -10.87 -23.42 27.21
CA ALA A 193 -9.94 -22.62 26.40
C ALA A 193 -10.04 -21.12 26.71
N ALA A 194 -11.26 -20.60 26.86
CA ALA A 194 -11.48 -19.20 27.21
C ALA A 194 -10.94 -18.84 28.62
N ARG A 195 -11.09 -19.75 29.59
CA ARG A 195 -10.60 -19.55 30.96
C ARG A 195 -9.08 -19.63 31.05
N GLU A 196 -8.45 -20.56 30.33
CA GLU A 196 -6.99 -20.66 30.24
C GLU A 196 -6.36 -19.44 29.54
N ALA A 197 -7.08 -18.84 28.58
CA ALA A 197 -6.68 -17.60 27.94
C ALA A 197 -6.93 -16.34 28.79
N GLY A 198 -7.58 -16.45 29.96
CA GLY A 198 -7.96 -15.31 30.79
C GLY A 198 -9.01 -14.39 30.15
N ILE A 199 -9.73 -14.88 29.14
CA ILE A 199 -10.66 -14.08 28.35
C ILE A 199 -12.06 -14.15 28.94
N THR A 200 -12.56 -12.99 29.36
CA THR A 200 -13.93 -12.78 29.81
C THR A 200 -14.64 -11.86 28.80
N GLY A 201 -15.67 -12.39 28.12
CA GLY A 201 -16.46 -11.66 27.12
C GLY A 201 -16.18 -12.05 25.67
N ASP A 202 -17.03 -11.55 24.78
CA ASP A 202 -16.99 -11.81 23.33
C ASP A 202 -16.21 -10.75 22.55
N GLY A 203 -15.67 -11.13 21.39
CA GLY A 203 -15.04 -10.22 20.45
C GLY A 203 -13.58 -9.87 20.78
N LYS A 204 -12.93 -10.68 21.63
CA LYS A 204 -11.52 -10.53 22.01
C LYS A 204 -10.63 -11.45 21.17
N ILE A 205 -9.39 -11.04 20.94
CA ILE A 205 -8.41 -11.83 20.18
C ILE A 205 -7.17 -12.02 21.05
N LEU A 206 -6.82 -13.27 21.33
CA LEU A 206 -5.55 -13.63 21.97
C LEU A 206 -4.47 -13.75 20.90
N LEU A 207 -3.41 -12.95 21.01
CA LEU A 207 -2.21 -13.08 20.21
C LEU A 207 -1.17 -13.85 21.02
N GLN A 208 -0.58 -14.89 20.43
CA GLN A 208 0.46 -15.70 21.08
C GLN A 208 1.68 -15.84 20.16
N MET A 209 2.86 -15.60 20.72
CA MET A 209 4.17 -15.85 20.10
C MET A 209 5.08 -16.55 21.11
N GLY A 210 5.39 -17.82 20.86
CA GLY A 210 6.09 -18.65 21.84
C GLY A 210 5.34 -18.72 23.18
N GLU A 211 5.97 -18.22 24.25
CA GLU A 211 5.42 -18.16 25.61
C GLU A 211 4.69 -16.84 25.91
N THR A 212 4.91 -15.79 25.10
CA THR A 212 4.27 -14.49 25.28
C THR A 212 2.84 -14.50 24.75
N LYS A 213 1.94 -13.89 25.52
CA LYS A 213 0.50 -13.83 25.22
C LYS A 213 0.00 -12.43 25.51
N GLU A 214 -0.80 -11.89 24.60
CA GLU A 214 -1.46 -10.60 24.77
C GLU A 214 -2.89 -10.65 24.26
N VAL A 215 -3.79 -9.89 24.88
CA VAL A 215 -5.20 -9.85 24.50
C VAL A 215 -5.53 -8.51 23.86
N ALA A 216 -5.93 -8.54 22.59
CA ALA A 216 -6.62 -7.42 21.95
C ALA A 216 -8.07 -7.37 22.46
N SER A 217 -8.45 -6.24 23.06
CA SER A 217 -9.74 -6.11 23.75
C SER A 217 -10.94 -6.01 22.80
N PHE A 218 -10.69 -5.59 21.56
CA PHE A 218 -11.69 -5.43 20.51
C PHE A 218 -11.02 -5.55 19.14
N VAL A 219 -11.84 -5.75 18.11
CA VAL A 219 -11.36 -5.89 16.74
C VAL A 219 -11.20 -4.52 16.09
N SER A 220 -9.95 -4.11 15.93
CA SER A 220 -9.53 -3.00 15.07
C SER A 220 -8.09 -3.23 14.63
N GLU A 221 -7.68 -2.64 13.51
CA GLU A 221 -6.30 -2.72 13.04
C GLU A 221 -5.34 -2.13 14.07
N THR A 222 -5.64 -0.94 14.59
CA THR A 222 -4.81 -0.27 15.60
C THR A 222 -4.63 -1.09 16.86
N GLU A 223 -5.70 -1.69 17.39
CA GLU A 223 -5.62 -2.53 18.58
C GLU A 223 -4.83 -3.82 18.31
N LEU A 224 -5.07 -4.49 17.18
CA LEU A 224 -4.33 -5.70 16.81
C LEU A 224 -2.84 -5.43 16.64
N VAL A 225 -2.46 -4.34 15.97
CA VAL A 225 -1.05 -3.96 15.79
C VAL A 225 -0.41 -3.64 17.14
N ARG A 226 -1.09 -2.90 18.02
CA ARG A 226 -0.56 -2.57 19.36
C ARG A 226 -0.36 -3.82 20.20
N SER A 227 -1.34 -4.73 20.22
CA SER A 227 -1.20 -6.01 20.92
C SER A 227 -0.12 -6.89 20.28
N LEU A 228 0.03 -6.87 18.97
CA LEU A 228 1.08 -7.59 18.26
C LEU A 228 2.47 -7.06 18.65
N ILE A 229 2.65 -5.76 18.76
CA ILE A 229 3.89 -5.14 19.23
C ILE A 229 4.22 -5.57 20.66
N ARG A 230 3.23 -5.63 21.57
CA ARG A 230 3.43 -6.14 22.95
C ARG A 230 3.84 -7.60 22.99
N VAL A 231 3.33 -8.41 22.07
CA VAL A 231 3.76 -9.82 21.95
C VAL A 231 5.18 -9.92 21.41
N ILE A 232 5.54 -9.12 20.40
CA ILE A 232 6.89 -9.11 19.81
C ILE A 232 7.94 -8.63 20.82
N SER A 233 7.59 -7.61 21.61
CA SER A 233 8.46 -6.98 22.61
C SER A 233 7.68 -6.82 23.91
N PRO A 234 7.70 -7.84 24.78
CA PRO A 234 6.94 -7.85 26.03
C PRO A 234 7.49 -6.89 27.09
N GLU A 235 8.69 -6.33 26.89
CA GLU A 235 9.21 -5.27 27.75
C GLU A 235 8.48 -3.96 27.45
N PRO A 236 7.73 -3.39 28.41
CA PRO A 236 7.23 -2.04 28.26
C PRO A 236 8.41 -1.09 28.16
N ARG A 237 8.47 -0.36 27.04
CA ARG A 237 9.38 0.77 26.89
C ARG A 237 8.86 1.90 27.76
N ALA A 238 9.38 2.01 28.98
CA ALA A 238 8.91 3.02 29.93
C ALA A 238 9.62 4.36 29.67
N VAL A 239 8.81 5.39 29.47
CA VAL A 239 9.25 6.78 29.33
C VAL A 239 8.83 7.53 30.58
N TYR A 240 9.81 8.08 31.29
CA TYR A 240 9.59 8.78 32.55
C TYR A 240 9.68 10.29 32.34
N PHE A 241 8.63 11.01 32.72
CA PHE A 241 8.67 12.47 32.83
C PHE A 241 9.18 12.89 34.20
N LEU A 242 10.22 13.73 34.22
CA LEU A 242 10.73 14.30 35.45
C LEU A 242 9.70 15.28 36.05
N GLU A 243 9.49 15.18 37.35
CA GLU A 243 8.66 16.07 38.15
C GLU A 243 9.42 16.55 39.40
N GLY A 244 9.17 17.80 39.79
CA GLY A 244 9.67 18.36 41.05
C GLY A 244 10.11 19.81 40.93
N HIS A 245 10.35 20.28 39.70
CA HIS A 245 11.01 21.55 39.42
C HIS A 245 10.14 22.44 38.53
N GLY A 246 8.85 22.11 38.35
CA GLY A 246 7.88 22.91 37.60
C GLY A 246 7.79 22.55 36.11
N GLU A 247 8.22 21.34 35.75
CA GLU A 247 8.20 20.80 34.41
C GLU A 247 6.79 20.73 33.80
N ALA A 248 6.75 20.70 32.48
CA ALA A 248 5.56 20.40 31.71
C ALA A 248 5.14 18.93 31.95
N GLY A 249 4.06 18.73 32.72
CA GLY A 249 3.62 17.42 33.17
C GLY A 249 2.61 16.73 32.24
N VAL A 250 2.48 15.41 32.40
CA VAL A 250 1.55 14.55 31.65
C VAL A 250 0.13 14.53 32.23
N GLY A 251 -0.04 14.86 33.52
CA GLY A 251 -1.34 14.83 34.21
C GLY A 251 -2.31 15.99 33.88
N GLY A 252 -1.85 17.01 33.15
CA GLY A 252 -2.67 18.17 32.77
C GLY A 252 -3.46 17.94 31.48
N VAL A 253 -4.80 18.02 31.53
CA VAL A 253 -5.68 17.91 30.34
C VAL A 253 -5.73 19.23 29.55
N SER A 254 -5.40 20.36 30.19
CA SER A 254 -5.47 21.69 29.56
C SER A 254 -4.48 22.66 30.20
N GLY A 255 -3.62 23.28 29.39
CA GLY A 255 -2.67 24.33 29.80
C GLY A 255 -1.49 24.42 28.84
N ASP A 256 -0.84 25.60 28.76
CA ASP A 256 0.28 25.86 27.83
C ASP A 256 1.50 24.95 28.05
N ARG A 257 1.57 24.24 29.19
CA ARG A 257 2.63 23.30 29.58
C ARG A 257 2.14 21.85 29.71
N ALA A 258 0.98 21.50 29.15
CA ALA A 258 0.44 20.15 29.23
C ALA A 258 1.07 19.22 28.17
N MET A 259 1.63 18.09 28.61
CA MET A 259 2.22 17.07 27.74
C MET A 259 1.29 15.88 27.44
N SER A 260 -0.01 16.01 27.74
CA SER A 260 -1.00 14.92 27.58
C SER A 260 -1.16 14.40 26.15
N ILE A 261 -1.01 15.27 25.13
CA ILE A 261 -1.01 14.84 23.72
C ILE A 261 0.23 14.02 23.40
N ALA A 262 1.41 14.45 23.88
CA ALA A 262 2.65 13.70 23.69
C ALA A 262 2.57 12.34 24.41
N ALA A 263 2.09 12.31 25.66
CA ALA A 263 1.87 11.09 26.43
C ALA A 263 0.92 10.12 25.72
N SER A 264 -0.27 10.56 25.33
CA SER A 264 -1.25 9.72 24.61
C SER A 264 -0.72 9.23 23.26
N THR A 265 0.10 10.02 22.57
CA THR A 265 0.78 9.60 21.33
C THR A 265 1.81 8.50 21.61
N MET A 266 2.59 8.62 22.69
CA MET A 266 3.55 7.58 23.10
C MET A 266 2.83 6.30 23.54
N GLU A 267 1.78 6.41 24.34
CA GLU A 267 0.93 5.28 24.72
C GLU A 267 0.32 4.59 23.50
N SER A 268 -0.11 5.36 22.49
CA SER A 268 -0.62 4.83 21.22
C SER A 268 0.42 3.98 20.47
N LYS A 269 1.71 4.27 20.68
CA LYS A 269 2.87 3.58 20.12
C LYS A 269 3.44 2.51 21.06
N ASN A 270 2.70 2.13 22.09
CA ASN A 270 3.05 1.07 23.03
C ASN A 270 4.20 1.41 24.00
N TYR A 271 4.40 2.69 24.30
CA TYR A 271 5.23 3.11 25.42
C TYR A 271 4.37 3.20 26.69
N THR A 272 4.96 2.86 27.84
CA THR A 272 4.37 3.19 29.15
C THR A 272 4.87 4.58 29.53
N VAL A 273 3.96 5.50 29.86
CA VAL A 273 4.33 6.85 30.26
C VAL A 273 4.08 7.02 31.75
N ASP A 274 5.16 7.20 32.50
CA ASP A 274 5.14 7.38 33.95
C ASP A 274 5.83 8.68 34.35
N THR A 275 5.71 9.06 35.62
CA THR A 275 6.41 10.21 36.19
C THR A 275 7.43 9.78 37.23
N ILE A 276 8.52 10.53 37.33
CA ILE A 276 9.57 10.31 38.33
C ILE A 276 9.92 11.63 39.00
N ASN A 277 10.03 11.59 40.32
CA ASN A 277 10.52 12.72 41.09
C ASN A 277 11.80 12.31 41.81
N LEU A 278 12.94 12.87 41.36
CA LEU A 278 14.26 12.54 41.90
C LEU A 278 14.54 13.19 43.27
N LEU A 279 13.69 14.12 43.71
CA LEU A 279 13.73 14.67 45.07
C LEU A 279 13.14 13.69 46.08
N SER A 280 12.21 12.82 45.65
CA SER A 280 11.58 11.82 46.51
C SER A 280 12.14 10.40 46.32
N SER A 281 12.56 10.06 45.10
CA SER A 281 13.22 8.79 44.76
C SER A 281 14.71 9.03 44.49
N SER A 282 15.58 8.34 45.23
CA SER A 282 17.05 8.43 45.02
C SER A 282 17.59 7.51 43.92
N SER A 283 16.71 6.85 43.17
CA SER A 283 17.07 5.95 42.08
C SER A 283 16.13 6.09 40.89
N ILE A 284 16.70 5.95 39.69
CA ILE A 284 15.97 5.82 38.44
C ILE A 284 15.56 4.35 38.28
N PRO A 285 14.28 4.06 37.94
CA PRO A 285 13.82 2.70 37.65
C PRO A 285 14.63 1.99 36.56
N GLU A 286 14.84 0.69 36.70
CA GLU A 286 15.64 -0.12 35.75
C GLU A 286 14.95 -0.30 34.38
N ASP A 287 13.64 -0.13 34.32
CA ASP A 287 12.82 -0.21 33.10
C ASP A 287 12.72 1.11 32.33
N ALA A 288 13.32 2.20 32.83
CA ALA A 288 13.37 3.47 32.14
C ALA A 288 14.24 3.38 30.87
N GLU A 289 13.62 3.58 29.69
CA GLU A 289 14.35 3.69 28.41
C GLU A 289 14.75 5.15 28.13
N VAL A 290 13.85 6.08 28.46
CA VAL A 290 14.07 7.52 28.29
C VAL A 290 13.56 8.29 29.50
N ILE A 291 14.35 9.25 29.99
CA ILE A 291 13.86 10.28 30.90
C ILE A 291 13.69 11.60 30.14
N ILE A 292 12.49 12.16 30.25
CA ILE A 292 12.12 13.44 29.66
C ILE A 292 12.18 14.52 30.74
N ILE A 293 13.04 15.52 30.51
CA ILE A 293 13.15 16.74 31.32
C ILE A 293 12.45 17.85 30.54
N ALA A 294 11.19 18.11 30.87
CA ALA A 294 10.31 18.95 30.08
C ALA A 294 10.25 20.40 30.59
N GLY A 295 11.28 21.19 30.31
CA GLY A 295 11.31 22.63 30.66
C GLY A 295 11.24 22.86 32.18
N PRO A 296 12.27 22.50 32.95
CA PRO A 296 12.26 22.74 34.38
C PRO A 296 12.20 24.25 34.66
N GLN A 297 11.42 24.66 35.66
CA GLN A 297 11.30 26.05 36.09
C GLN A 297 12.30 26.40 37.19
N LYS A 298 12.87 25.39 37.86
CA LYS A 298 13.93 25.54 38.87
C LYS A 298 15.13 24.68 38.50
N PRO A 299 16.36 25.10 38.87
CA PRO A 299 17.55 24.32 38.57
C PRO A 299 17.52 22.98 39.29
N LEU A 300 17.91 21.92 38.56
CA LEU A 300 18.15 20.62 39.17
C LEU A 300 19.37 20.70 40.09
N THR A 301 19.35 19.93 41.17
CA THR A 301 20.50 19.86 42.08
C THR A 301 21.64 19.04 41.47
N ASN A 302 22.87 19.29 41.94
CA ASN A 302 24.03 18.49 41.56
C ASN A 302 23.84 16.98 41.83
N ALA A 303 23.09 16.61 42.88
CA ALA A 303 22.80 15.21 43.18
C ALA A 303 21.94 14.55 42.10
N GLU A 304 20.90 15.24 41.65
CA GLU A 304 20.00 14.76 40.59
C GLU A 304 20.71 14.66 39.25
N VAL A 305 21.50 15.69 38.90
CA VAL A 305 22.29 15.66 37.66
C VAL A 305 23.31 14.52 37.66
N ASN A 306 23.91 14.21 38.81
CA ASN A 306 24.80 13.05 38.93
C ASN A 306 24.06 11.70 38.77
N LEU A 307 22.79 11.59 39.18
CA LEU A 307 21.98 10.39 38.93
C LEU A 307 21.64 10.25 37.44
N LEU A 308 21.22 11.35 36.82
CA LEU A 308 20.94 11.40 35.38
C LEU A 308 22.19 11.08 34.55
N LYS A 309 23.36 11.61 34.94
CA LYS A 309 24.65 11.28 34.33
C LYS A 309 24.95 9.78 34.40
N GLN A 310 24.84 9.17 35.58
CA GLN A 310 25.07 7.73 35.75
C GLN A 310 24.12 6.89 34.89
N TYR A 311 22.86 7.31 34.78
CA TYR A 311 21.88 6.64 33.93
C TYR A 311 22.26 6.70 32.45
N VAL A 312 22.73 7.86 31.96
CA VAL A 312 23.20 7.99 30.57
C VAL A 312 24.50 7.22 30.34
N ASP A 313 25.44 7.26 31.28
CA ASP A 313 26.69 6.49 31.21
C ASP A 313 26.42 4.97 31.17
N ALA A 314 25.31 4.51 31.74
CA ALA A 314 24.85 3.13 31.67
C ALA A 314 24.13 2.76 30.36
N GLY A 315 23.96 3.71 29.44
CA GLY A 315 23.32 3.52 28.13
C GLY A 315 21.87 4.01 28.03
N GLY A 316 21.34 4.63 29.10
CA GLY A 316 20.02 5.26 29.07
C GLY A 316 19.99 6.54 28.24
N ALA A 317 18.80 6.97 27.81
CA ALA A 317 18.63 8.18 27.00
C ALA A 317 17.92 9.31 27.75
N LEU A 318 18.34 10.55 27.51
CA LEU A 318 17.66 11.75 28.00
C LEU A 318 17.07 12.55 26.84
N LEU A 319 15.86 13.05 27.03
CA LEU A 319 15.29 14.10 26.21
C LEU A 319 15.15 15.35 27.07
N ILE A 320 15.85 16.41 26.70
CA ILE A 320 15.92 17.65 27.48
C ILE A 320 15.31 18.77 26.65
N MET A 321 14.29 19.39 27.23
CA MET A 321 13.68 20.62 26.72
C MET A 321 13.94 21.70 27.75
N GLN A 322 14.45 22.85 27.32
CA GLN A 322 14.78 23.93 28.24
C GLN A 322 14.21 25.24 27.73
N ASP A 323 13.49 25.92 28.61
CA ASP A 323 13.00 27.26 28.36
C ASP A 323 14.15 28.26 28.57
N PRO A 324 14.17 29.38 27.82
CA PRO A 324 15.09 30.47 28.07
C PRO A 324 15.02 30.92 29.54
N PRO A 325 16.15 31.18 30.23
CA PRO A 325 16.17 31.54 31.65
C PRO A 325 15.20 32.66 32.06
N PHE A 326 14.93 33.64 31.18
CA PHE A 326 13.97 34.72 31.42
C PHE A 326 12.50 34.25 31.59
N PHE A 327 12.16 33.04 31.14
CA PHE A 327 10.86 32.41 31.30
C PHE A 327 10.83 31.36 32.42
N THR A 328 11.90 31.29 33.23
CA THR A 328 12.04 30.33 34.33
C THR A 328 12.22 31.04 35.67
N GLU A 329 12.13 30.30 36.77
CA GLU A 329 12.40 30.78 38.13
C GLU A 329 13.87 30.57 38.54
N PHE A 330 14.80 30.33 37.59
CA PHE A 330 16.21 30.08 37.89
C PHE A 330 16.89 31.31 38.51
N GLY A 331 16.52 32.52 38.06
CA GLY A 331 17.18 33.75 38.47
C GLY A 331 18.68 33.72 38.14
N GLU A 332 19.51 34.01 39.15
CA GLU A 332 20.98 33.96 39.06
C GLU A 332 21.56 32.62 39.58
N ALA A 333 20.71 31.61 39.81
CA ALA A 333 21.18 30.32 40.28
C ALA A 333 22.03 29.62 39.21
N GLU A 334 23.04 28.89 39.66
CA GLU A 334 23.78 27.99 38.78
C GLU A 334 22.85 26.91 38.23
N ASP A 335 23.10 26.50 36.98
CA ASP A 335 22.40 25.40 36.31
C ASP A 335 23.36 24.20 36.14
N PRO A 336 23.34 23.23 37.07
CA PRO A 336 24.17 22.03 36.97
C PRO A 336 23.86 21.19 35.73
N LEU A 337 22.62 21.22 35.22
CA LEU A 337 22.24 20.47 34.03
C LEU A 337 22.91 21.08 32.79
N ALA A 338 22.86 22.40 32.64
CA ALA A 338 23.58 23.10 31.57
C ALA A 338 25.10 22.87 31.65
N GLN A 339 25.67 22.88 32.85
CA GLN A 339 27.10 22.62 33.04
C GLN A 339 27.48 21.18 32.63
N TYR A 340 26.66 20.19 32.99
CA TYR A 340 26.82 18.80 32.56
C TYR A 340 26.77 18.68 31.04
N LEU A 341 25.75 19.26 30.40
CA LEU A 341 25.60 19.25 28.95
C LEU A 341 26.81 19.89 28.23
N GLN A 342 27.33 20.99 28.76
CA GLN A 342 28.50 21.63 28.19
C GLN A 342 29.76 20.80 28.37
N THR A 343 29.97 20.22 29.56
CA THR A 343 31.23 19.56 29.92
C THR A 343 31.36 18.19 29.29
N ASP A 344 30.31 17.38 29.37
CA ASP A 344 30.32 15.98 28.94
C ASP A 344 29.89 15.82 27.47
N TRP A 345 28.99 16.68 26.98
CA TRP A 345 28.40 16.57 25.63
C TRP A 345 28.80 17.69 24.67
N GLY A 346 29.45 18.75 25.15
CA GLY A 346 29.78 19.92 24.33
C GLY A 346 28.55 20.74 23.91
N ILE A 347 27.39 20.49 24.52
CA ILE A 347 26.13 21.18 24.22
C ILE A 347 26.07 22.45 25.07
N ILE A 348 26.03 23.61 24.41
CA ILE A 348 25.98 24.92 25.07
C ILE A 348 24.56 25.46 24.96
N LEU A 349 23.91 25.66 26.10
CA LEU A 349 22.63 26.35 26.19
C LEU A 349 22.87 27.86 26.24
N ASN A 350 22.51 28.55 25.17
CA ASN A 350 22.61 30.01 25.13
C ASN A 350 21.45 30.63 25.91
N ASN A 351 21.73 31.79 26.51
CA ASN A 351 20.72 32.60 27.17
C ASN A 351 20.16 33.67 26.21
N ASP A 352 19.58 33.23 25.09
CA ASP A 352 19.06 34.08 24.04
C ASP A 352 17.61 33.70 23.64
N LEU A 353 16.99 34.57 22.85
CA LEU A 353 15.64 34.40 22.32
C LEU A 353 15.68 34.50 20.81
N ILE A 354 15.09 33.50 20.15
CA ILE A 354 14.96 33.49 18.70
C ILE A 354 13.66 34.21 18.34
N PHE A 355 13.79 35.34 17.64
CA PHE A 355 12.66 36.08 17.08
C PHE A 355 12.54 35.80 15.59
N ASP A 356 11.42 35.23 15.16
CA ASP A 356 11.05 35.11 13.74
C ASP A 356 10.10 36.25 13.37
N PHE A 357 10.57 37.20 12.56
CA PHE A 357 9.80 38.33 12.09
C PHE A 357 8.96 38.04 10.83
N ALA A 358 9.16 36.88 10.20
CA ALA A 358 8.47 36.48 8.97
C ALA A 358 7.27 35.56 9.26
N SER A 359 7.31 34.80 10.35
CA SER A 359 6.21 33.93 10.75
C SER A 359 5.08 34.69 11.46
N GLN A 360 3.85 34.51 10.99
CA GLN A 360 2.64 34.91 11.71
C GLN A 360 2.10 33.79 12.62
N GLN A 361 2.73 32.61 12.64
CA GLN A 361 2.34 31.47 13.47
C GLN A 361 3.56 30.84 14.18
N PRO A 362 3.67 30.97 15.51
CA PRO A 362 4.89 30.65 16.26
C PRO A 362 5.16 29.15 16.52
N LEU A 363 4.44 28.21 15.89
CA LEU A 363 4.39 26.80 16.33
C LEU A 363 5.32 25.81 15.59
N ASN A 364 6.22 26.27 14.71
CA ASN A 364 7.15 25.36 14.05
C ASN A 364 8.41 25.15 14.91
N ALA A 365 8.53 23.97 15.52
CA ALA A 365 9.69 23.57 16.29
C ALA A 365 10.95 23.53 15.40
N ILE A 366 12.00 24.25 15.81
CA ILE A 366 13.34 24.17 15.22
C ILE A 366 14.11 23.16 16.07
N SER A 367 14.49 22.02 15.49
CA SER A 367 15.42 21.08 16.12
C SER A 367 16.83 21.29 15.58
N ALA A 368 17.82 21.19 16.46
CA ALA A 368 19.23 21.06 16.10
C ALA A 368 19.75 19.76 16.70
N GLY A 369 20.16 18.82 15.86
CA GLY A 369 20.87 17.60 16.28
C GLY A 369 22.38 17.84 16.21
N ALA A 370 23.11 17.31 17.20
CA ALA A 370 24.57 17.25 17.20
C ALA A 370 25.07 16.01 16.45
#